data_AF-A0A962M7R1-F1
#
_entry.id   AF-A0A962M7R1-F1
#
_cell.length_a   1.000
_cell.length_b   1.000
_cell.length_c   1.000
_cell.angle_alpha   90.00
_cell.angle_beta   90.00
_cell.angle_gamma   90.00
#
_symmetry.space_group_name_H-M   'P 1'
#
loop_
_entity.id
_entity.type
_entity.pdbx_description
1 polymer ?
#
loop_
_entity_poly.entity_id
_entity_poly.type
_entity_poly.pdbx_seq_one_letter_code
_entity_poly.pdbx_strand_id
1 'polypeptide(L)'
;MTPAGGTVAKRYVGKRGHAFASLNAVLKKNLRRSANGRKVVSNATVVYRSQTYTRMINQLYELGFELRTIHNLKPKHIEALMAYWAQQGLSASTLQNRFSCLKTLCRWLGKTSMLRAPKTYLSEPGCYQREYAATYDHSWRAQGVDAQEKIAQVAGDDAAVARILRLQLAFGLRIQEASLLQPSRDTVGDRYLRIVAGTKGGRPRVVPIETGQQRMVLDEAHEYAGKTGRSMIPPEYELGQWLRHCRHILARNGITRKAGLVSHGLRHQYANDTYEQLTGVASPVRGGLSRVDTAQDRRARLDVSGRLGHAREAITEAYYGKADAVPAAAQQAKQMRKHFYTQLRVQQQLLVERIRRCVGERNDGRGQVSETTLAHRGRLLHQMVKTLLVRGEPLETPDTLNETHINILLPYWSRSAGITKATARNNVQLLAQLCQWLGKPELALLVRGHWQELKRGDTKALPCPLAEAELHARLAAIGAQDPRAAAQIELVRVLGLSHVQAARLPLAQMVTGDYLDVLFGVPAGQVLRFAIITERQRAVLAQALQAMGDQQSTLCPPETPLNQWLQHVFQLLREVGRIDIPGQPTLLELQDSDAPTPRILPREAWLMHRAGLAESSPMRHLYRFRA
;
A
#
# COMPACT_ATOMS: atom_id res chain seq x y z
N MET A 1 27.79 -6.47 18.82
CA MET A 1 26.44 -6.93 19.22
C MET A 1 25.43 -6.59 18.13
N THR A 2 24.88 -7.62 17.52
CA THR A 2 23.94 -7.61 16.39
C THR A 2 22.57 -7.11 16.85
N PRO A 3 21.89 -6.19 16.15
CA PRO A 3 20.56 -5.76 16.57
C PRO A 3 19.53 -6.84 16.19
N ALA A 4 19.02 -7.53 17.21
CA ALA A 4 17.84 -8.37 17.13
C ALA A 4 16.59 -7.50 16.87
N GLY A 5 15.87 -7.83 15.80
CA GLY A 5 14.71 -7.08 15.32
C GLY A 5 14.49 -7.25 13.83
N GLY A 6 14.71 -8.46 13.31
CA GLY A 6 14.51 -8.79 11.91
C GLY A 6 13.03 -9.04 11.63
N THR A 7 12.32 -8.01 11.15
CA THR A 7 11.19 -8.25 10.22
C THR A 7 11.69 -9.23 9.16
N VAL A 8 11.04 -10.39 9.01
CA VAL A 8 11.37 -11.39 7.99
C VAL A 8 11.47 -10.66 6.65
N ALA A 9 12.71 -10.48 6.15
CA ALA A 9 12.95 -9.73 4.94
C ALA A 9 12.30 -10.51 3.79
N LYS A 10 11.24 -9.94 3.21
CA LYS A 10 10.54 -10.55 2.07
C LYS A 10 11.58 -10.87 0.99
N ARG A 11 11.88 -12.16 0.79
CA ARG A 11 12.93 -12.59 -0.14
C ARG A 11 12.38 -12.54 -1.55
N TYR A 12 12.64 -11.44 -2.25
CA TYR A 12 12.22 -11.29 -3.64
C TYR A 12 13.10 -12.20 -4.53
N VAL A 13 12.46 -13.08 -5.30
CA VAL A 13 13.12 -13.99 -6.25
C VAL A 13 12.90 -13.53 -7.69
N GLY A 14 13.68 -14.06 -8.64
CA GLY A 14 13.59 -13.75 -10.06
C GLY A 14 13.99 -12.30 -10.40
N LYS A 15 13.42 -11.76 -11.50
CA LYS A 15 13.73 -10.40 -11.99
C LYS A 15 13.58 -9.33 -10.90
N ARG A 16 12.57 -9.48 -10.02
CA ARG A 16 12.30 -8.53 -8.93
C ARG A 16 13.40 -8.55 -7.89
N GLY A 17 13.91 -9.74 -7.55
CA GLY A 17 15.08 -9.90 -6.69
C GLY A 17 16.32 -9.20 -7.25
N HIS A 18 16.60 -9.36 -8.55
CA HIS A 18 17.72 -8.68 -9.21
C HIS A 18 17.56 -7.15 -9.26
N ALA A 19 16.35 -6.63 -9.47
CA ALA A 19 16.08 -5.20 -9.36
C ALA A 19 16.35 -4.66 -7.95
N PHE A 20 15.97 -5.39 -6.91
CA PHE A 20 16.28 -5.02 -5.54
C PHE A 20 17.77 -5.10 -5.22
N ALA A 21 18.46 -6.13 -5.69
CA ALA A 21 19.91 -6.26 -5.51
C ALA A 21 20.67 -5.09 -6.15
N SER A 22 20.34 -4.76 -7.40
CA SER A 22 20.93 -3.61 -8.11
C SER A 22 20.56 -2.27 -7.48
N LEU A 23 19.31 -2.09 -7.01
CA LEU A 23 18.94 -0.91 -6.22
C LEU A 23 19.80 -0.80 -4.96
N ASN A 24 19.92 -1.88 -4.18
CA ASN A 24 20.69 -1.89 -2.94
C ASN A 24 22.17 -1.53 -3.18
N ALA A 25 22.76 -1.96 -4.29
CA ALA A 25 24.11 -1.55 -4.68
C ALA A 25 24.23 -0.02 -4.87
N VAL A 26 23.26 0.61 -5.53
CA VAL A 26 23.20 2.07 -5.71
C VAL A 26 22.98 2.78 -4.36
N LEU A 27 22.09 2.26 -3.51
CA LEU A 27 21.78 2.83 -2.21
C LEU A 27 22.98 2.75 -1.25
N LYS A 28 23.70 1.63 -1.21
CA LYS A 28 24.90 1.45 -0.37
C LYS A 28 25.92 2.57 -0.60
N LYS A 29 26.10 3.00 -1.86
CA LYS A 29 27.05 4.07 -2.24
C LYS A 29 26.52 5.48 -1.94
N ASN A 30 25.22 5.72 -2.14
CA ASN A 30 24.71 7.10 -2.28
C ASN A 30 23.68 7.53 -1.22
N LEU A 31 23.03 6.61 -0.51
CA LEU A 31 21.82 6.89 0.26
C LEU A 31 22.03 7.92 1.38
N ARG A 32 23.23 7.92 1.99
CA ARG A 32 23.64 8.86 3.05
C ARG A 32 24.08 10.23 2.53
N ARG A 33 24.18 10.43 1.22
CA ARG A 33 24.64 11.70 0.62
C ARG A 33 23.47 12.59 0.21
N SER A 34 23.66 13.90 0.29
CA SER A 34 22.73 14.90 -0.24
C SER A 34 22.62 14.75 -1.76
N ALA A 35 21.59 15.35 -2.35
CA ALA A 35 21.38 15.23 -3.80
C ALA A 35 22.56 15.77 -4.63
N ASN A 36 23.36 16.70 -4.08
CA ASN A 36 24.58 17.24 -4.68
C ASN A 36 25.88 16.65 -4.11
N GLY A 37 25.79 15.59 -3.29
CA GLY A 37 26.95 14.91 -2.71
C GLY A 37 27.67 15.64 -1.56
N ARG A 38 27.41 16.94 -1.36
CA ARG A 38 28.18 17.80 -0.44
C ARG A 38 27.94 17.57 1.06
N LYS A 39 26.83 16.93 1.45
CA LYS A 39 26.45 16.79 2.86
C LYS A 39 25.95 15.38 3.17
N VAL A 40 26.15 14.94 4.40
CA VAL A 40 25.48 13.74 4.92
C VAL A 40 24.01 14.09 5.23
N VAL A 41 23.07 13.26 4.77
CA VAL A 41 21.64 13.46 5.06
C VAL A 41 21.24 12.80 6.38
N SER A 42 20.15 13.29 6.97
CA SER A 42 19.61 12.71 8.21
C SER A 42 19.15 11.26 8.04
N ASN A 43 19.17 10.49 9.13
CA ASN A 43 18.63 9.12 9.16
C ASN A 43 17.16 9.05 8.70
N ALA A 44 16.35 10.06 9.02
CA ALA A 44 14.98 10.16 8.53
C ALA A 44 14.92 10.25 6.99
N THR A 45 15.86 10.98 6.36
CA THR A 45 15.97 11.09 4.91
C THR A 45 16.41 9.75 4.28
N VAL A 46 17.36 9.06 4.92
CA VAL A 46 17.82 7.72 4.52
C VAL A 46 16.65 6.73 4.50
N VAL A 47 15.88 6.66 5.60
CA VAL A 47 14.72 5.77 5.72
C VAL A 47 13.65 6.14 4.69
N TYR A 48 13.29 7.43 4.58
CA TYR A 48 12.29 7.90 3.64
C TYR A 48 12.63 7.54 2.19
N ARG A 49 13.88 7.80 1.77
CA ARG A 49 14.36 7.47 0.43
C ARG A 49 14.34 5.96 0.18
N SER A 50 14.87 5.16 1.11
CA SER A 50 14.90 3.69 0.99
C SER A 50 13.49 3.10 0.82
N GLN A 51 12.55 3.51 1.67
CA GLN A 51 11.15 3.09 1.58
C GLN A 51 10.50 3.55 0.28
N THR A 52 10.80 4.77 -0.17
CA THR A 52 10.26 5.34 -1.40
C THR A 52 10.74 4.59 -2.64
N TYR A 53 12.04 4.29 -2.75
CA TYR A 53 12.57 3.52 -3.88
C TYR A 53 12.09 2.07 -3.88
N THR A 54 11.99 1.46 -2.71
CA THR A 54 11.43 0.11 -2.57
C THR A 54 9.98 0.08 -3.07
N ARG A 55 9.19 1.08 -2.66
CA ARG A 55 7.81 1.25 -3.10
C ARG A 55 7.71 1.46 -4.61
N MET A 56 8.57 2.29 -5.20
CA MET A 56 8.59 2.54 -6.65
C MET A 56 8.82 1.25 -7.45
N ILE A 57 9.78 0.41 -7.06
CA ILE A 57 10.03 -0.88 -7.74
C ILE A 57 8.78 -1.76 -7.62
N ASN A 58 8.21 -1.89 -6.42
CA ASN A 58 7.00 -2.70 -6.23
C ASN A 58 5.83 -2.23 -7.09
N GLN A 59 5.61 -0.91 -7.16
CA GLN A 59 4.54 -0.31 -7.96
C GLN A 59 4.76 -0.49 -9.46
N LEU A 60 6.01 -0.40 -9.93
CA LEU A 60 6.32 -0.70 -11.33
C LEU A 60 5.96 -2.15 -11.67
N TYR A 61 6.30 -3.11 -10.81
CA TYR A 61 5.90 -4.50 -11.00
C TYR A 61 4.38 -4.69 -10.99
N GLU A 62 3.66 -4.01 -10.08
CA GLU A 62 2.19 -4.02 -10.04
C GLU A 62 1.57 -3.46 -11.32
N LEU A 63 2.23 -2.50 -11.96
CA LEU A 63 1.83 -1.89 -13.23
C LEU A 63 2.30 -2.68 -14.46
N GLY A 64 2.88 -3.88 -14.29
CA GLY A 64 3.39 -4.72 -15.38
C GLY A 64 4.78 -4.33 -15.91
N PHE A 65 5.47 -3.37 -15.28
CA PHE A 65 6.82 -2.96 -15.63
C PHE A 65 7.87 -3.75 -14.82
N GLU A 66 8.21 -4.94 -15.30
CA GLU A 66 9.20 -5.82 -14.67
C GLU A 66 10.64 -5.34 -14.92
N LEU A 67 11.19 -4.56 -13.99
CA LEU A 67 12.61 -4.18 -14.04
C LEU A 67 13.50 -5.40 -13.72
N ARG A 68 14.44 -5.75 -14.60
CA ARG A 68 15.50 -6.74 -14.28
C ARG A 68 16.60 -6.16 -13.39
N THR A 69 16.89 -4.88 -13.58
CA THR A 69 17.86 -4.09 -12.80
C THR A 69 17.35 -2.66 -12.69
N ILE A 70 17.71 -1.93 -11.63
CA ILE A 70 17.35 -0.52 -11.47
C ILE A 70 17.94 0.34 -12.61
N HIS A 71 19.03 -0.11 -13.23
CA HIS A 71 19.64 0.54 -14.38
C HIS A 71 18.75 0.46 -15.64
N ASN A 72 17.72 -0.40 -15.68
CA ASN A 72 16.77 -0.48 -16.79
C ASN A 72 15.62 0.54 -16.67
N LEU A 73 15.71 1.49 -15.74
CA LEU A 73 14.77 2.60 -15.66
C LEU A 73 14.80 3.43 -16.96
N LYS A 74 13.61 3.70 -17.52
CA LYS A 74 13.35 4.38 -18.79
C LYS A 74 12.20 5.40 -18.60
N PRO A 75 12.03 6.39 -19.49
CA PRO A 75 10.97 7.42 -19.39
C PRO A 75 9.56 6.85 -19.14
N LYS A 76 9.17 5.78 -19.85
CA LYS A 76 7.87 5.11 -19.66
C LYS A 76 7.59 4.66 -18.23
N HIS A 77 8.62 4.31 -17.46
CA HIS A 77 8.46 3.93 -16.05
C HIS A 77 8.17 5.14 -15.16
N ILE A 78 8.76 6.29 -15.48
CA ILE A 78 8.50 7.56 -14.79
C ILE A 78 7.06 8.00 -15.05
N GLU A 79 6.62 7.92 -16.31
CA GLU A 79 5.24 8.20 -16.73
C GLU A 79 4.25 7.32 -16.00
N ALA A 80 4.46 6.00 -16.00
CA ALA A 80 3.61 5.05 -15.30
C ALA A 80 3.51 5.35 -13.80
N LEU A 81 4.63 5.63 -13.13
CA LEU A 81 4.63 5.96 -11.70
C LEU A 81 3.91 7.28 -11.41
N MET A 82 4.14 8.31 -12.22
CA MET A 82 3.50 9.61 -12.02
C MET A 82 1.98 9.55 -12.26
N ALA A 83 1.56 8.89 -13.33
CA ALA A 83 0.13 8.66 -13.61
C ALA A 83 -0.52 7.85 -12.50
N TYR A 84 0.13 6.77 -12.05
CA TYR A 84 -0.36 5.94 -10.95
C TYR A 84 -0.50 6.73 -9.64
N TRP A 85 0.48 7.58 -9.31
CA TRP A 85 0.40 8.41 -8.11
C TRP A 85 -0.67 9.51 -8.19
N ALA A 86 -0.91 10.05 -9.38
CA ALA A 86 -1.99 11.00 -9.63
C ALA A 86 -3.36 10.31 -9.42
N GLN A 87 -3.55 9.12 -10.00
CA GLN A 87 -4.76 8.32 -9.83
C GLN A 87 -5.02 7.90 -8.38
N GLN A 88 -3.96 7.70 -7.59
CA GLN A 88 -4.07 7.46 -6.14
C GLN A 88 -4.58 8.68 -5.35
N GLY A 89 -4.69 9.86 -5.98
CA GLY A 89 -5.12 11.09 -5.30
C GLY A 89 -4.13 11.57 -4.24
N LEU A 90 -2.82 11.33 -4.45
CA LEU A 90 -1.81 11.77 -3.50
C LEU A 90 -1.76 13.30 -3.41
N SER A 91 -1.54 13.82 -2.21
CA SER A 91 -1.29 15.25 -2.03
C SER A 91 -0.12 15.76 -2.87
N ALA A 92 -0.20 17.02 -3.30
CA ALA A 92 0.86 17.71 -4.04
C ALA A 92 2.23 17.59 -3.36
N SER A 93 2.27 17.68 -2.02
CA SER A 93 3.52 17.49 -1.26
C SER A 93 4.08 16.06 -1.40
N THR A 94 3.23 15.04 -1.41
CA THR A 94 3.68 13.66 -1.55
C THR A 94 4.18 13.40 -2.97
N LEU A 95 3.49 13.92 -3.99
CA LEU A 95 3.92 13.86 -5.38
C LEU A 95 5.30 14.52 -5.56
N GLN A 96 5.46 15.76 -5.09
CA GLN A 96 6.73 16.49 -5.15
C GLN A 96 7.87 15.75 -4.44
N ASN A 97 7.60 15.17 -3.27
CA ASN A 97 8.62 14.42 -2.52
C ASN A 97 9.02 13.13 -3.25
N ARG A 98 8.06 12.38 -3.82
CA ARG A 98 8.36 11.18 -4.62
C ARG A 98 9.10 11.53 -5.90
N PHE A 99 8.70 12.58 -6.59
CA PHE A 99 9.41 13.09 -7.77
C PHE A 99 10.83 13.56 -7.42
N SER A 100 11.03 14.21 -6.28
CA SER A 100 12.36 14.59 -5.79
C SER A 100 13.24 13.37 -5.51
N CYS A 101 12.66 12.27 -5.01
CA CYS A 101 13.35 10.98 -4.92
C CYS A 101 13.73 10.45 -6.31
N LEU A 102 12.81 10.45 -7.29
CA LEU A 102 13.12 10.04 -8.67
C LEU A 102 14.27 10.87 -9.25
N LYS A 103 14.24 12.20 -9.11
CA LYS A 103 15.31 13.08 -9.57
C LYS A 103 16.66 12.74 -8.95
N THR A 104 16.65 12.42 -7.65
CA THR A 104 17.86 11.99 -6.93
C THR A 104 18.36 10.64 -7.45
N LEU A 105 17.47 9.66 -7.63
CA LEU A 105 17.82 8.34 -8.15
C LEU A 105 18.36 8.41 -9.58
N CYS A 106 17.68 9.13 -10.47
CA CYS A 106 18.12 9.34 -11.85
C CYS A 106 19.51 10.00 -11.90
N ARG A 107 19.81 10.93 -10.98
CA ARG A 107 21.16 11.49 -10.85
C ARG A 107 22.20 10.44 -10.48
N TRP A 108 21.92 9.59 -9.49
CA TRP A 108 22.85 8.51 -9.10
C TRP A 108 23.06 7.47 -10.19
N LEU A 109 22.08 7.31 -11.09
CA LEU A 109 22.15 6.41 -12.23
C LEU A 109 22.77 7.06 -13.49
N GLY A 110 23.11 8.36 -13.46
CA GLY A 110 23.60 9.09 -14.64
C GLY A 110 22.53 9.35 -15.71
N LYS A 111 21.24 9.36 -15.33
CA LYS A 111 20.09 9.46 -16.25
C LYS A 111 19.19 10.67 -15.99
N THR A 112 19.77 11.82 -15.67
CA THR A 112 18.99 13.04 -15.37
C THR A 112 18.16 13.54 -16.55
N SER A 113 18.64 13.34 -17.78
CA SER A 113 17.96 13.75 -19.02
C SER A 113 16.64 13.01 -19.27
N MET A 114 16.35 11.90 -18.58
CA MET A 114 15.08 11.18 -18.75
C MET A 114 13.88 11.92 -18.13
N LEU A 115 14.13 12.91 -17.26
CA LEU A 115 13.10 13.59 -16.48
C LEU A 115 12.68 14.89 -17.17
N ARG A 116 11.41 14.94 -17.55
CA ARG A 116 10.70 16.15 -17.98
C ARG A 116 10.24 16.97 -16.77
N ALA A 117 9.66 18.13 -17.02
CA ALA A 117 9.05 18.92 -15.96
C ALA A 117 7.92 18.12 -15.27
N PRO A 118 7.86 18.03 -13.93
CA PRO A 118 6.94 17.12 -13.26
C PRO A 118 5.46 17.28 -13.63
N LYS A 119 5.02 18.51 -13.91
CA LYS A 119 3.66 18.82 -14.33
C LYS A 119 3.27 18.16 -15.67
N THR A 120 4.22 17.90 -16.56
CA THR A 120 3.95 17.31 -17.89
C THR A 120 3.65 15.82 -17.83
N TYR A 121 3.81 15.18 -16.67
CA TYR A 121 3.48 13.77 -16.46
C TYR A 121 2.05 13.56 -15.95
N LEU A 122 1.29 14.65 -15.75
CA LEU A 122 0.02 14.65 -15.05
C LEU A 122 -1.08 15.19 -15.98
N SER A 123 -2.19 14.46 -16.08
CA SER A 123 -3.37 14.91 -16.82
C SER A 123 -3.98 16.18 -16.22
N GLU A 124 -3.86 16.35 -14.90
CA GLU A 124 -4.26 17.57 -14.18
C GLU A 124 -3.04 18.22 -13.51
N PRO A 125 -2.37 19.20 -14.15
CA PRO A 125 -1.17 19.84 -13.61
C PRO A 125 -1.37 20.51 -12.24
N GLY A 126 -2.60 20.91 -11.93
CA GLY A 126 -2.99 21.52 -10.66
C GLY A 126 -2.74 20.61 -9.44
N CYS A 127 -2.81 19.28 -9.59
CA CYS A 127 -2.56 18.36 -8.48
C CYS A 127 -1.09 18.37 -7.98
N TYR A 128 -0.17 18.95 -8.75
CA TYR A 128 1.23 19.14 -8.35
C TYR A 128 1.48 20.46 -7.62
N GLN A 129 0.51 21.38 -7.59
CA GLN A 129 0.66 22.68 -6.95
C GLN A 129 0.49 22.57 -5.44
N ARG A 130 1.47 23.08 -4.69
CA ARG A 130 1.38 23.15 -3.23
C ARG A 130 0.87 24.51 -2.84
N GLU A 131 -0.26 24.52 -2.16
CA GLU A 131 -0.68 25.63 -1.33
C GLU A 131 0.07 25.54 -0.01
N TYR A 132 0.82 26.58 0.31
CA TYR A 132 1.60 26.67 1.54
C TYR A 132 0.89 27.49 2.61
N ALA A 133 -0.05 28.36 2.22
CA ALA A 133 -0.87 29.09 3.17
C ALA A 133 -1.76 28.10 3.94
N ALA A 134 -1.73 28.19 5.26
CA ALA A 134 -2.68 27.53 6.13
C ALA A 134 -4.06 28.08 5.81
N THR A 135 -4.96 27.19 5.42
CA THR A 135 -6.38 27.48 5.19
C THR A 135 -7.24 27.02 6.37
N TYR A 136 -6.61 26.67 7.49
CA TYR A 136 -7.24 26.16 8.70
C TYR A 136 -6.28 26.23 9.90
N ASP A 137 -6.79 26.52 11.10
CA ASP A 137 -5.99 26.53 12.33
C ASP A 137 -5.73 25.10 12.84
N HIS A 138 -4.45 24.70 12.82
CA HIS A 138 -3.97 23.41 13.31
C HIS A 138 -3.67 23.38 14.82
N SER A 139 -3.95 24.46 15.56
CA SER A 139 -3.78 24.54 17.01
C SER A 139 -4.68 23.54 17.74
N TRP A 140 -4.26 23.14 18.95
CA TRP A 140 -5.11 22.28 19.80
C TRP A 140 -6.37 23.02 20.22
N ARG A 141 -6.24 24.31 20.55
CA ARG A 141 -7.37 25.21 20.82
C ARG A 141 -8.44 25.16 19.73
N ALA A 142 -8.06 25.23 18.45
CA ALA A 142 -9.02 25.17 17.35
C ALA A 142 -9.63 23.77 17.12
N GLN A 143 -9.07 22.72 17.73
CA GLN A 143 -9.69 21.39 17.79
C GLN A 143 -10.59 21.22 19.03
N GLY A 144 -10.80 22.28 19.82
CA GLY A 144 -11.56 22.19 21.08
C GLY A 144 -10.82 21.44 22.19
N VAL A 145 -9.49 21.36 22.11
CA VAL A 145 -8.67 20.65 23.11
C VAL A 145 -7.94 21.68 23.97
N ASP A 146 -8.22 21.67 25.28
CA ASP A 146 -7.41 22.40 26.25
C ASP A 146 -6.01 21.76 26.33
N ALA A 147 -4.99 22.57 26.05
CA ALA A 147 -3.63 22.07 26.00
C ALA A 147 -3.06 21.72 27.38
N GLN A 148 -3.42 22.45 28.43
CA GLN A 148 -2.95 22.18 29.78
C GLN A 148 -3.55 20.88 30.31
N GLU A 149 -4.87 20.72 30.21
CA GLU A 149 -5.57 19.51 30.64
C GLU A 149 -5.05 18.28 29.89
N LYS A 150 -4.91 18.39 28.55
CA LYS A 150 -4.43 17.27 27.75
C LYS A 150 -2.98 16.91 28.06
N ILE A 151 -2.13 17.91 28.35
CA ILE A 151 -0.75 17.67 28.78
C ILE A 151 -0.70 17.05 30.18
N ALA A 152 -1.59 17.46 31.10
CA ALA A 152 -1.71 16.86 32.42
C ALA A 152 -2.15 15.40 32.34
N GLN A 153 -3.10 15.07 31.45
CA GLN A 153 -3.46 13.68 31.16
C GLN A 153 -2.25 12.88 30.68
N VAL A 154 -1.47 13.42 29.73
CA VAL A 154 -0.24 12.76 29.26
C VAL A 154 0.77 12.61 30.39
N ALA A 155 0.86 13.56 31.32
CA ALA A 155 1.78 13.49 32.46
C ALA A 155 1.45 12.31 33.39
N GLY A 156 0.19 11.92 33.49
CA GLY A 156 -0.23 10.72 34.23
C GLY A 156 0.21 9.40 33.58
N ASP A 157 0.47 9.38 32.27
CA ASP A 157 1.01 8.22 31.53
C ASP A 157 2.54 8.29 31.45
N ASP A 158 3.10 9.46 31.13
CA ASP A 158 4.53 9.72 31.02
C ASP A 158 4.87 11.20 31.26
N ALA A 159 5.43 11.49 32.43
CA ALA A 159 5.83 12.84 32.83
C ALA A 159 6.95 13.44 31.96
N ALA A 160 7.85 12.61 31.43
CA ALA A 160 8.95 13.08 30.58
C ALA A 160 8.43 13.54 29.20
N VAL A 161 7.48 12.81 28.61
CA VAL A 161 6.80 13.22 27.36
C VAL A 161 5.95 14.47 27.59
N ALA A 162 5.27 14.58 28.75
CA ALA A 162 4.52 15.79 29.09
C ALA A 162 5.42 17.04 29.17
N ARG A 163 6.61 16.94 29.77
CA ARG A 163 7.62 18.02 29.81
C ARG A 163 8.01 18.49 28.40
N ILE A 164 8.17 17.56 27.46
CA ILE A 164 8.42 17.89 26.05
C ILE A 164 7.25 18.69 25.47
N LEU A 165 6.00 18.29 25.72
CA LEU A 165 4.83 19.00 25.23
C LEU A 165 4.70 20.41 25.83
N ARG A 166 4.98 20.59 27.12
CA ARG A 166 5.02 21.93 27.76
C ARG A 166 6.05 22.84 27.09
N LEU A 167 7.25 22.33 26.81
CA LEU A 167 8.28 23.07 26.07
C LEU A 167 7.84 23.42 24.63
N GLN A 168 7.11 22.52 23.97
CA GLN A 168 6.54 22.81 22.64
C GLN A 168 5.48 23.92 22.69
N LEU A 169 4.62 23.93 23.71
CA LEU A 169 3.58 24.93 23.89
C LEU A 169 4.18 26.30 24.29
N ALA A 170 5.11 26.32 25.24
CA ALA A 170 5.67 27.56 25.79
C ALA A 170 6.62 28.30 24.83
N PHE A 171 7.36 27.58 23.98
CA PHE A 171 8.42 28.16 23.12
C PHE A 171 8.27 27.81 21.64
N GLY A 172 7.16 27.16 21.28
CA GLY A 172 6.92 26.70 19.91
C GLY A 172 7.97 25.69 19.43
N LEU A 173 8.65 24.95 20.30
CA LEU A 173 9.72 24.04 19.87
C LEU A 173 9.20 22.87 19.03
N ARG A 174 10.05 22.35 18.14
CA ARG A 174 9.82 21.03 17.54
C ARG A 174 10.08 19.96 18.60
N ILE A 175 9.40 18.82 18.53
CA ILE A 175 9.57 17.71 19.48
C ILE A 175 11.06 17.32 19.68
N GLN A 176 11.84 17.29 18.60
CA GLN A 176 13.27 16.99 18.67
C GLN A 176 14.11 18.14 19.26
N GLU A 177 13.72 19.40 19.00
CA GLU A 177 14.37 20.57 19.61
C GLU A 177 14.12 20.57 21.13
N ALA A 178 12.86 20.36 21.55
CA ALA A 178 12.48 20.24 22.96
C ALA A 178 13.19 19.05 23.63
N SER A 179 13.30 17.90 22.96
CA SER A 179 14.01 16.74 23.51
C SER A 179 15.50 17.00 23.75
N LEU A 180 16.15 17.74 22.85
CA LEU A 180 17.59 18.02 22.92
C LEU A 180 17.93 19.30 23.70
N LEU A 181 16.92 19.97 24.25
CA LEU A 181 17.09 21.17 25.05
C LEU A 181 17.88 20.81 26.31
N GLN A 182 18.88 21.64 26.60
CA GLN A 182 19.66 21.58 27.82
C GLN A 182 19.72 23.00 28.40
N PRO A 183 18.91 23.31 29.43
CA PRO A 183 18.74 24.67 29.93
C PRO A 183 20.05 25.37 30.30
N SER A 184 21.00 24.69 30.94
CA SER A 184 22.31 25.26 31.29
C SER A 184 23.17 25.68 30.09
N ARG A 185 22.96 25.06 28.91
CA ARG A 185 23.69 25.36 27.66
C ARG A 185 22.93 26.34 26.76
N ASP A 186 21.61 26.22 26.76
CA ASP A 186 20.74 26.85 25.77
C ASP A 186 20.13 28.15 26.28
N THR A 187 20.14 28.41 27.59
CA THR A 187 19.68 29.69 28.17
C THR A 187 20.76 30.76 28.01
N VAL A 188 20.38 31.97 27.58
CA VAL A 188 21.28 33.12 27.38
C VAL A 188 20.80 34.26 28.28
N GLY A 189 21.31 34.27 29.51
CA GLY A 189 20.74 35.07 30.61
C GLY A 189 19.25 34.77 30.80
N ASP A 190 18.51 35.68 31.43
CA ASP A 190 17.09 35.45 31.75
C ASP A 190 16.13 35.84 30.61
N ARG A 191 16.67 36.10 29.42
CA ARG A 191 15.94 36.74 28.32
C ARG A 191 15.70 35.84 27.11
N TYR A 192 16.56 34.85 26.86
CA TYR A 192 16.49 34.07 25.61
C TYR A 192 16.86 32.60 25.79
N LEU A 193 16.22 31.77 24.97
CA LEU A 193 16.65 30.41 24.66
C LEU A 193 17.28 30.35 23.27
N ARG A 194 18.54 29.93 23.22
CA ARG A 194 19.30 29.62 22.01
C ARG A 194 19.10 28.18 21.60
N ILE A 195 18.29 27.97 20.57
CA ILE A 195 17.97 26.64 20.04
C ILE A 195 18.93 26.29 18.92
N VAL A 196 19.85 25.36 19.20
CA VAL A 196 20.83 24.85 18.22
C VAL A 196 20.58 23.37 17.92
N ALA A 197 20.54 22.54 18.96
CA ALA A 197 20.36 21.10 18.82
C ALA A 197 18.97 20.74 18.29
N GLY A 198 18.91 19.79 17.34
CA GLY A 198 17.65 19.33 16.75
C GLY A 198 17.04 20.28 15.71
N THR A 199 17.63 21.45 15.45
CA THR A 199 17.13 22.39 14.45
C THR A 199 17.15 21.78 13.05
N LYS A 200 16.07 22.05 12.29
CA LYS A 200 15.96 21.54 10.93
C LYS A 200 17.04 22.17 10.03
N GLY A 201 17.95 21.33 9.53
CA GLY A 201 19.03 21.77 8.65
C GLY A 201 20.20 22.46 9.37
N GLY A 202 20.29 22.33 10.71
CA GLY A 202 21.36 22.91 11.51
C GLY A 202 21.35 24.43 11.56
N ARG A 203 20.15 25.03 11.48
CA ARG A 203 19.97 26.48 11.50
C ARG A 203 19.60 26.92 12.91
N PRO A 204 20.53 27.53 13.67
CA PRO A 204 20.24 27.99 15.02
C PRO A 204 19.22 29.14 15.00
N ARG A 205 18.47 29.29 16.09
CA ARG A 205 17.55 30.40 16.33
C ARG A 205 17.51 30.76 17.81
N VAL A 206 16.98 31.94 18.11
CA VAL A 206 16.67 32.35 19.49
C VAL A 206 15.16 32.46 19.69
N VAL A 207 14.70 32.26 20.92
CA VAL A 207 13.32 32.47 21.36
C VAL A 207 13.36 33.29 22.64
N PRO A 208 12.58 34.37 22.76
CA PRO A 208 12.54 35.16 23.98
C PRO A 208 11.82 34.43 25.13
N ILE A 209 12.21 34.77 26.36
CA ILE A 209 11.59 34.32 27.61
C ILE A 209 10.83 35.51 28.18
N GLU A 210 9.54 35.58 27.90
CA GLU A 210 8.72 36.77 28.13
C GLU A 210 7.75 36.57 29.31
N THR A 211 7.16 35.37 29.42
CA THR A 211 6.06 35.10 30.35
C THR A 211 6.52 34.35 31.62
N GLY A 212 5.75 34.49 32.71
CA GLY A 212 5.96 33.69 33.92
C GLY A 212 5.79 32.18 33.64
N GLN A 213 4.84 31.81 32.78
CA GLN A 213 4.63 30.41 32.38
C GLN A 213 5.84 29.82 31.65
N GLN A 214 6.49 30.59 30.77
CA GLN A 214 7.73 30.17 30.11
C GLN A 214 8.85 29.91 31.11
N ARG A 215 8.98 30.78 32.13
CA ARG A 215 9.96 30.61 33.21
C ARG A 215 9.69 29.34 34.00
N MET A 216 8.46 29.11 34.46
CA MET A 216 8.08 27.88 35.18
C MET A 216 8.40 26.60 34.39
N VAL A 217 8.11 26.57 33.08
CA VAL A 217 8.42 25.42 32.22
C VAL A 217 9.94 25.24 32.07
N LEU A 218 10.72 26.32 32.06
CA LEU A 218 12.17 26.25 32.05
C LEU A 218 12.76 25.82 33.38
N ASP A 219 12.20 26.24 34.50
CA ASP A 219 12.63 25.81 35.84
C ASP A 219 12.42 24.30 36.00
N GLU A 220 11.26 23.79 35.57
CA GLU A 220 11.00 22.35 35.49
C GLU A 220 12.04 21.62 34.59
N ALA A 221 12.42 22.23 33.46
CA ALA A 221 13.45 21.66 32.60
C ALA A 221 14.84 21.72 33.26
N HIS A 222 15.15 22.80 33.98
CA HIS A 222 16.43 23.00 34.66
C HIS A 222 16.61 21.96 35.77
N GLU A 223 15.58 21.76 36.59
CA GLU A 223 15.58 20.76 37.65
C GLU A 223 15.86 19.35 37.11
N TYR A 224 15.20 18.98 36.01
CA TYR A 224 15.40 17.68 35.38
C TYR A 224 16.80 17.51 34.77
N ALA A 225 17.28 18.54 34.06
CA ALA A 225 18.63 18.51 33.48
C ALA A 225 19.70 18.48 34.58
N GLY A 226 19.48 19.16 35.71
CA GLY A 226 20.35 19.11 36.89
C GLY A 226 20.43 17.72 37.49
N LYS A 227 19.29 17.03 37.63
CA LYS A 227 19.22 15.66 38.17
C LYS A 227 19.88 14.62 37.25
N THR A 228 19.71 14.76 35.94
CA THR A 228 20.19 13.75 34.97
C THR A 228 21.56 14.06 34.38
N GLY A 229 22.03 15.31 34.49
CA GLY A 229 23.22 15.80 33.80
C GLY A 229 23.08 15.80 32.26
N ARG A 230 21.87 15.64 31.73
CA ARG A 230 21.59 15.46 30.29
C ARG A 230 20.56 16.47 29.78
N SER A 231 20.22 16.35 28.49
CA SER A 231 19.08 17.07 27.89
C SER A 231 17.75 16.50 28.42
N MET A 232 16.63 16.93 27.85
CA MET A 232 15.28 16.41 28.19
C MET A 232 15.05 14.94 27.77
N ILE A 233 16.10 14.19 27.45
CA ILE A 233 16.03 12.77 27.10
C ILE A 233 16.39 11.98 28.35
N PRO A 234 15.54 11.04 28.81
CA PRO A 234 15.90 10.17 29.92
C PRO A 234 17.16 9.34 29.65
N PRO A 235 18.01 9.10 30.68
CA PRO A 235 19.32 8.47 30.50
C PRO A 235 19.30 7.10 29.78
N GLU A 236 18.20 6.36 29.92
CA GLU A 236 17.96 5.05 29.34
C GLU A 236 17.64 5.08 27.84
N TYR A 237 17.42 6.26 27.24
CA TYR A 237 17.11 6.40 25.83
C TYR A 237 18.18 7.12 25.04
N GLU A 238 18.50 6.54 23.88
CA GLU A 238 19.11 7.28 22.79
C GLU A 238 18.06 8.11 22.03
N LEU A 239 18.46 9.22 21.40
CA LEU A 239 17.52 10.13 20.69
C LEU A 239 16.54 9.41 19.76
N GLY A 240 17.04 8.42 19.00
CA GLY A 240 16.19 7.63 18.10
C GLY A 240 15.15 6.78 18.82
N GLN A 241 15.50 6.20 19.97
CA GLN A 241 14.60 5.44 20.84
C GLN A 241 13.61 6.39 21.52
N TRP A 242 14.10 7.49 22.08
CA TRP A 242 13.28 8.52 22.72
C TRP A 242 12.18 9.05 21.80
N LEU A 243 12.52 9.45 20.56
CA LEU A 243 11.52 9.94 19.61
C LEU A 243 10.52 8.84 19.18
N ARG A 244 10.88 7.55 19.25
CA ARG A 244 9.90 6.46 19.07
C ARG A 244 9.00 6.32 20.30
N HIS A 245 9.57 6.39 21.49
CA HIS A 245 8.86 6.39 22.76
C HIS A 245 7.84 7.51 22.84
N CYS A 246 8.23 8.77 22.57
CA CYS A 246 7.29 9.89 22.51
C CYS A 246 6.15 9.62 21.53
N ARG A 247 6.43 9.08 20.33
CA ARG A 247 5.38 8.76 19.35
C ARG A 247 4.41 7.68 19.86
N HIS A 248 4.90 6.71 20.62
CA HIS A 248 4.09 5.67 21.22
C HIS A 248 3.16 6.24 22.30
N ILE A 249 3.70 7.01 23.24
CA ILE A 249 2.92 7.68 24.29
C ILE A 249 1.89 8.65 23.70
N LEU A 250 2.29 9.48 22.73
CA LEU A 250 1.37 10.38 22.03
C LEU A 250 0.23 9.59 21.36
N ALA A 251 0.53 8.44 20.74
CA ALA A 251 -0.48 7.61 20.11
C ALA A 251 -1.47 7.00 21.12
N ARG A 252 -0.98 6.50 22.26
CA ARG A 252 -1.81 5.99 23.36
C ARG A 252 -2.76 7.05 23.89
N ASN A 253 -2.30 8.31 23.96
CA ASN A 253 -3.09 9.44 24.43
C ASN A 253 -3.95 10.11 23.34
N GLY A 254 -4.13 9.47 22.17
CA GLY A 254 -4.98 9.98 21.09
C GLY A 254 -4.37 11.15 20.30
N ILE A 255 -3.11 11.51 20.55
CA ILE A 255 -2.38 12.57 19.82
C ILE A 255 -1.77 11.95 18.55
N THR A 256 -2.64 11.63 17.58
CA THR A 256 -2.25 11.14 16.26
C THR A 256 -2.93 11.88 15.12
N ARG A 257 -2.32 11.87 13.92
CA ARG A 257 -2.97 12.36 12.70
C ARG A 257 -4.32 11.67 12.41
N LYS A 258 -4.48 10.40 12.80
CA LYS A 258 -5.73 9.66 12.58
C LYS A 258 -6.86 10.23 13.44
N ALA A 259 -6.54 10.63 14.67
CA ALA A 259 -7.46 11.26 15.61
C ALA A 259 -7.61 12.78 15.41
N GLY A 260 -6.93 13.37 14.43
CA GLY A 260 -7.01 14.81 14.15
C GLY A 260 -6.15 15.70 15.05
N LEU A 261 -5.54 15.16 16.11
CA LEU A 261 -4.72 15.90 17.07
C LEU A 261 -3.23 15.50 16.95
N VAL A 262 -2.32 16.45 16.78
CA VAL A 262 -0.87 16.16 16.69
C VAL A 262 -0.05 17.11 17.54
N SER A 263 1.08 16.66 18.10
CA SER A 263 1.93 17.52 18.94
C SER A 263 2.47 18.75 18.21
N HIS A 264 2.60 18.70 16.87
CA HIS A 264 2.96 19.87 16.09
C HIS A 264 1.91 21.00 16.15
N GLY A 265 0.66 20.67 16.49
CA GLY A 265 -0.41 21.64 16.72
C GLY A 265 -0.12 22.61 17.87
N LEU A 266 0.61 22.19 18.91
CA LEU A 266 1.06 23.10 20.00
C LEU A 266 1.97 24.20 19.47
N ARG A 267 2.78 23.88 18.47
CA ARG A 267 3.63 24.88 17.80
C ARG A 267 2.83 25.83 16.91
N HIS A 268 1.73 25.37 16.29
CA HIS A 268 0.79 26.26 15.61
C HIS A 268 0.09 27.17 16.62
N GLN A 269 -0.29 26.64 17.78
CA GLN A 269 -0.89 27.40 18.86
C GLN A 269 0.04 28.52 19.35
N TYR A 270 1.27 28.18 19.76
CA TYR A 270 2.28 29.18 20.13
C TYR A 270 2.42 30.29 19.08
N ALA A 271 2.46 29.91 17.80
CA ALA A 271 2.68 30.83 16.71
C ALA A 271 1.49 31.79 16.49
N ASN A 272 0.26 31.27 16.55
CA ASN A 272 -0.96 32.08 16.47
C ASN A 272 -1.12 32.98 17.70
N ASP A 273 -0.91 32.43 18.90
CA ASP A 273 -1.03 33.16 20.16
C ASP A 273 0.01 34.30 20.24
N THR A 274 1.25 34.05 19.78
CA THR A 274 2.29 35.09 19.71
C THR A 274 1.92 36.19 18.70
N TYR A 275 1.42 35.81 17.52
CA TYR A 275 0.98 36.79 16.53
C TYR A 275 -0.14 37.68 17.09
N GLU A 276 -1.12 37.09 17.77
CA GLU A 276 -2.20 37.79 18.46
C GLU A 276 -1.69 38.74 19.54
N GLN A 277 -0.72 38.31 20.34
CA GLN A 277 -0.10 39.17 21.36
C GLN A 277 0.63 40.38 20.76
N LEU A 278 1.31 40.20 19.62
CA LEU A 278 2.08 41.26 18.97
C LEU A 278 1.21 42.26 18.19
N THR A 279 0.06 41.81 17.68
CA THR A 279 -0.81 42.61 16.80
C THR A 279 -2.09 43.09 17.49
N GLY A 280 -2.49 42.47 18.60
CA GLY A 280 -3.78 42.67 19.25
C GLY A 280 -4.97 42.05 18.49
N VAL A 281 -4.73 41.36 17.38
CA VAL A 281 -5.77 40.81 16.50
C VAL A 281 -5.55 39.32 16.26
N ALA A 282 -6.65 38.55 16.22
CA ALA A 282 -6.66 37.16 15.79
C ALA A 282 -5.87 36.95 14.49
N SER A 283 -5.19 35.82 14.36
CA SER A 283 -4.53 35.49 13.09
C SER A 283 -5.56 35.23 11.97
N PRO A 284 -5.21 35.35 10.67
CA PRO A 284 -6.18 35.16 9.58
C PRO A 284 -6.87 33.78 9.61
N VAL A 285 -6.15 32.71 9.92
CA VAL A 285 -6.74 31.35 10.08
C VAL A 285 -7.70 31.21 11.27
N ARG A 286 -7.65 32.14 12.23
CA ARG A 286 -8.57 32.23 13.37
C ARG A 286 -9.70 33.24 13.15
N GLY A 287 -9.85 33.74 11.92
CA GLY A 287 -10.92 34.68 11.57
C GLY A 287 -10.60 36.14 11.87
N GLY A 288 -9.32 36.49 12.06
CA GLY A 288 -8.90 37.88 12.08
C GLY A 288 -9.16 38.55 10.73
N LEU A 289 -10.22 39.35 10.66
CA LEU A 289 -10.62 40.11 9.46
C LEU A 289 -10.14 41.57 9.49
N SER A 290 -9.66 42.04 10.65
CA SER A 290 -9.23 43.42 10.84
C SER A 290 -7.89 43.67 10.14
N ARG A 291 -7.82 44.75 9.34
CA ARG A 291 -6.56 45.21 8.74
C ARG A 291 -5.65 45.74 9.85
N VAL A 292 -4.82 44.86 10.42
CA VAL A 292 -3.63 45.26 11.18
C VAL A 292 -2.81 46.18 10.28
N ASP A 293 -2.22 47.23 10.84
CA ASP A 293 -1.30 48.08 10.08
C ASP A 293 -0.24 47.23 9.36
N THR A 294 0.05 47.57 8.10
CA THR A 294 0.91 46.73 7.24
C THR A 294 2.31 46.56 7.82
N ALA A 295 2.85 47.60 8.48
CA ALA A 295 4.16 47.52 9.09
C ALA A 295 4.13 46.69 10.38
N GLN A 296 3.08 46.83 11.20
CA GLN A 296 2.88 46.00 12.40
C GLN A 296 2.68 44.51 12.05
N ASP A 297 1.83 44.19 11.07
CA ASP A 297 1.63 42.83 10.57
C ASP A 297 2.94 42.22 10.08
N ARG A 298 3.68 42.94 9.24
CA ARG A 298 4.99 42.50 8.74
C ARG A 298 5.98 42.26 9.87
N ARG A 299 6.06 43.17 10.85
CA ARG A 299 6.95 43.02 12.02
C ARG A 299 6.59 41.79 12.84
N ALA A 300 5.31 41.57 13.11
CA ALA A 300 4.83 40.39 13.82
C ALA A 300 5.16 39.10 13.05
N ARG A 301 4.90 39.06 11.74
CA ARG A 301 5.26 37.91 10.89
C ARG A 301 6.76 37.61 10.92
N LEU A 302 7.61 38.63 10.79
CA LEU A 302 9.06 38.45 10.84
C LEU A 302 9.52 37.96 12.21
N ASP A 303 8.97 38.50 13.30
CA ASP A 303 9.31 38.07 14.65
C ASP A 303 8.90 36.61 14.87
N VAL A 304 7.65 36.24 14.59
CA VAL A 304 7.22 34.84 14.76
C VAL A 304 7.97 33.91 13.78
N SER A 305 8.30 34.35 12.57
CA SER A 305 9.17 33.58 11.65
C SER A 305 10.54 33.31 12.27
N GLY A 306 11.17 34.33 12.84
CA GLY A 306 12.46 34.26 13.54
C GLY A 306 12.38 33.31 14.73
N ARG A 307 11.38 33.50 15.59
CA ARG A 307 11.07 32.61 16.71
C ARG A 307 10.88 31.18 16.23
N LEU A 308 10.28 30.91 15.07
CA LEU A 308 10.09 29.55 14.55
C LEU A 308 11.32 29.00 13.76
N GLY A 309 12.36 29.80 13.52
CA GLY A 309 13.56 29.37 12.79
C GLY A 309 13.36 29.29 11.28
N HIS A 310 12.52 30.17 10.75
CA HIS A 310 12.30 30.31 9.31
C HIS A 310 12.97 31.59 8.80
N ALA A 311 13.59 31.52 7.63
CA ALA A 311 14.37 32.63 7.05
C ALA A 311 13.58 33.45 6.01
N ARG A 312 12.26 33.26 5.91
CA ARG A 312 11.41 33.92 4.90
C ARG A 312 10.02 34.19 5.46
N GLU A 313 9.51 35.39 5.19
CA GLU A 313 8.18 35.85 5.58
C GLU A 313 7.08 34.89 5.09
N ALA A 314 7.13 34.45 3.82
CA ALA A 314 6.13 33.55 3.23
C ALA A 314 5.97 32.18 3.94
N ILE A 315 6.89 31.79 4.84
CA ILE A 315 6.75 30.54 5.60
C ILE A 315 5.76 30.70 6.77
N THR A 316 5.49 31.93 7.21
CA THR A 316 4.48 32.25 8.22
C THR A 316 3.06 31.98 7.73
N GLU A 317 2.81 32.10 6.43
CA GLU A 317 1.52 31.75 5.82
C GLU A 317 1.11 30.32 6.16
N ALA A 318 2.06 29.38 6.30
CA ALA A 318 1.80 28.00 6.69
C ALA A 318 1.33 27.81 8.14
N TYR A 319 1.38 28.88 8.95
CA TYR A 319 0.90 28.89 10.33
C TYR A 319 -0.33 29.78 10.49
N TYR A 320 -0.42 30.92 9.77
CA TYR A 320 -1.45 31.95 9.99
C TYR A 320 -2.38 32.23 8.79
N GLY A 321 -2.06 31.73 7.58
CA GLY A 321 -2.84 31.97 6.35
C GLY A 321 -2.50 33.25 5.56
N LYS A 322 -3.33 33.59 4.56
CA LYS A 322 -3.27 34.85 3.76
C LYS A 322 -4.54 35.66 3.99
N ALA A 323 -4.44 37.00 4.00
CA ALA A 323 -5.58 37.91 4.15
C ALA A 323 -6.63 37.75 3.03
N ASP A 324 -6.20 37.43 1.80
CA ASP A 324 -7.09 37.29 0.64
C ASP A 324 -7.51 35.85 0.30
N ALA A 325 -7.24 34.86 1.16
CA ALA A 325 -7.57 33.47 0.88
C ALA A 325 -8.49 32.89 1.94
N VAL A 326 -9.81 32.87 1.66
CA VAL A 326 -10.47 31.75 0.97
C VAL A 326 -11.75 32.26 0.29
N PRO A 327 -11.96 32.11 -1.05
CA PRO A 327 -13.31 32.26 -1.60
C PRO A 327 -14.18 31.18 -0.95
N ALA A 328 -15.34 31.53 -0.39
CA ALA A 328 -16.24 30.62 0.32
C ALA A 328 -16.41 29.25 -0.38
N ALA A 329 -16.37 29.23 -1.72
CA ALA A 329 -16.39 28.05 -2.57
C ALA A 329 -15.21 27.06 -2.36
N ALA A 330 -13.98 27.52 -2.15
CA ALA A 330 -12.82 26.65 -1.90
C ALA A 330 -12.82 26.07 -0.48
N GLN A 331 -13.33 26.83 0.50
CA GLN A 331 -13.57 26.34 1.85
C GLN A 331 -14.69 25.31 1.86
N GLN A 332 -15.79 25.59 1.16
CA GLN A 332 -16.88 24.65 0.94
C GLN A 332 -16.37 23.40 0.22
N ALA A 333 -15.59 23.51 -0.87
CA ALA A 333 -15.04 22.34 -1.56
C ALA A 333 -14.08 21.51 -0.69
N LYS A 334 -13.29 22.15 0.18
CA LYS A 334 -12.39 21.45 1.13
C LYS A 334 -13.19 20.79 2.26
N GLN A 335 -14.20 21.46 2.80
CA GLN A 335 -15.13 20.91 3.79
C GLN A 335 -15.93 19.76 3.20
N MET A 336 -16.42 19.89 1.97
CA MET A 336 -17.16 18.88 1.23
C MET A 336 -16.27 17.68 0.90
N ARG A 337 -14.99 17.89 0.54
CA ARG A 337 -13.99 16.81 0.42
C ARG A 337 -13.71 16.14 1.76
N LYS A 338 -13.54 16.90 2.85
CA LYS A 338 -13.33 16.36 4.20
C LYS A 338 -14.54 15.54 4.63
N HIS A 339 -15.75 16.05 4.41
CA HIS A 339 -17.00 15.38 4.68
C HIS A 339 -17.12 14.09 3.86
N PHE A 340 -16.86 14.15 2.54
CA PHE A 340 -16.83 12.99 1.65
C PHE A 340 -15.88 11.89 2.17
N TYR A 341 -14.63 12.22 2.52
CA TYR A 341 -13.68 11.22 3.02
C TYR A 341 -14.00 10.70 4.43
N THR A 342 -14.61 11.53 5.28
CA THR A 342 -15.11 11.11 6.60
C THR A 342 -16.27 10.13 6.42
N GLN A 343 -17.26 10.47 5.59
CA GLN A 343 -18.41 9.65 5.27
C GLN A 343 -17.98 8.32 4.63
N LEU A 344 -17.07 8.37 3.64
CA LEU A 344 -16.50 7.17 3.03
C LEU A 344 -15.83 6.25 4.07
N ARG A 345 -15.06 6.82 5.01
CA ARG A 345 -14.38 6.05 6.05
C ARG A 345 -15.40 5.39 6.99
N VAL A 346 -16.44 6.11 7.41
CA VAL A 346 -17.49 5.58 8.28
C VAL A 346 -18.19 4.41 7.60
N GLN A 347 -18.64 4.58 6.34
CA GLN A 347 -19.29 3.50 5.59
C GLN A 347 -18.39 2.28 5.41
N GLN A 348 -17.11 2.48 5.10
CA GLN A 348 -16.14 1.38 5.00
C GLN A 348 -15.96 0.64 6.33
N GLN A 349 -15.91 1.37 7.46
CA GLN A 349 -15.78 0.76 8.78
C GLN A 349 -17.03 -0.02 9.17
N LEU A 350 -18.23 0.54 8.95
CA LEU A 350 -19.49 -0.15 9.20
C LEU A 350 -19.59 -1.43 8.37
N LEU A 351 -19.23 -1.36 7.08
CA LEU A 351 -19.21 -2.52 6.20
C LEU A 351 -18.25 -3.60 6.70
N VAL A 352 -17.00 -3.23 6.99
CA VAL A 352 -15.99 -4.16 7.49
C VAL A 352 -16.43 -4.81 8.80
N GLU A 353 -16.97 -4.04 9.73
CA GLU A 353 -17.43 -4.58 11.01
C GLU A 353 -18.61 -5.54 10.82
N ARG A 354 -19.57 -5.18 9.96
CA ARG A 354 -20.73 -6.02 9.65
C ARG A 354 -20.35 -7.37 9.05
N ILE A 355 -19.36 -7.40 8.17
CA ILE A 355 -18.93 -8.64 7.47
C ILE A 355 -17.71 -9.30 8.10
N ARG A 356 -17.18 -8.77 9.21
CA ARG A 356 -15.89 -9.19 9.80
C ARG A 356 -15.80 -10.69 10.05
N ARG A 357 -16.93 -11.31 10.41
CA ARG A 357 -17.03 -12.75 10.69
C ARG A 357 -17.03 -13.62 9.42
N CYS A 358 -17.54 -13.10 8.30
CA CYS A 358 -17.80 -13.89 7.10
C CYS A 358 -16.87 -13.57 5.91
N VAL A 359 -16.28 -12.37 5.88
CA VAL A 359 -15.44 -11.91 4.75
C VAL A 359 -14.18 -12.76 4.54
N GLY A 360 -13.71 -13.38 5.62
CA GLY A 360 -12.61 -14.33 5.63
C GLY A 360 -13.00 -15.75 5.23
N GLU A 361 -14.28 -16.07 5.12
CA GLU A 361 -14.73 -17.44 4.90
C GLU A 361 -14.80 -17.79 3.40
N ARG A 362 -14.55 -19.06 3.10
CA ARG A 362 -14.75 -19.63 1.77
C ARG A 362 -16.23 -19.92 1.53
N ASN A 363 -16.66 -19.80 0.28
CA ASN A 363 -18.05 -20.05 -0.14
C ASN A 363 -18.52 -21.48 0.09
N ASP A 364 -17.59 -22.44 0.14
CA ASP A 364 -17.86 -23.86 0.36
C ASP A 364 -17.87 -24.24 1.85
N GLY A 365 -17.75 -23.28 2.76
CA GLY A 365 -17.68 -23.51 4.21
C GLY A 365 -16.38 -24.18 4.69
N ARG A 366 -15.41 -24.43 3.80
CA ARG A 366 -14.17 -25.19 4.09
C ARG A 366 -13.06 -24.33 4.71
N GLY A 367 -13.43 -23.40 5.60
CA GLY A 367 -12.48 -22.58 6.37
C GLY A 367 -12.15 -21.21 5.76
N GLN A 368 -11.01 -20.64 6.17
CA GLN A 368 -10.62 -19.25 5.87
C GLN A 368 -9.92 -19.11 4.50
N VAL A 369 -10.07 -17.96 3.86
CA VAL A 369 -9.35 -17.57 2.64
C VAL A 369 -7.92 -17.12 2.97
N SER A 370 -7.02 -17.17 1.98
CA SER A 370 -5.66 -16.66 2.16
C SER A 370 -5.64 -15.16 2.46
N GLU A 371 -4.60 -14.69 3.17
CA GLU A 371 -4.39 -13.27 3.44
C GLU A 371 -4.38 -12.40 2.17
N THR A 372 -3.84 -12.93 1.06
CA THR A 372 -3.80 -12.25 -0.23
C THR A 372 -5.20 -12.05 -0.81
N THR A 373 -6.06 -13.07 -0.71
CA THR A 373 -7.46 -13.02 -1.13
C THR A 373 -8.28 -12.11 -0.22
N LEU A 374 -8.08 -12.19 1.10
CA LEU A 374 -8.73 -11.31 2.07
C LEU A 374 -8.39 -9.84 1.80
N ALA A 375 -7.11 -9.53 1.58
CA ALA A 375 -6.67 -8.19 1.22
C ALA A 375 -7.24 -7.72 -0.13
N HIS A 376 -7.42 -8.62 -1.10
CA HIS A 376 -8.04 -8.31 -2.37
C HIS A 376 -9.55 -8.00 -2.20
N ARG A 377 -10.30 -8.85 -1.49
CA ARG A 377 -11.71 -8.63 -1.14
C ARG A 377 -11.91 -7.29 -0.46
N GLY A 378 -11.10 -6.97 0.55
CA GLY A 378 -11.17 -5.68 1.26
C GLY A 378 -10.96 -4.47 0.34
N ARG A 379 -10.02 -4.55 -0.61
CA ARG A 379 -9.82 -3.48 -1.60
C ARG A 379 -11.03 -3.29 -2.50
N LEU A 380 -11.63 -4.39 -2.98
CA LEU A 380 -12.80 -4.33 -3.86
C LEU A 380 -14.03 -3.75 -3.16
N LEU A 381 -14.30 -4.20 -1.92
CA LEU A 381 -15.40 -3.67 -1.11
C LEU A 381 -15.23 -2.18 -0.81
N HIS A 382 -14.01 -1.74 -0.49
CA HIS A 382 -13.73 -0.32 -0.30
C HIS A 382 -13.95 0.51 -1.57
N GLN A 383 -13.63 -0.05 -2.75
CA GLN A 383 -13.90 0.61 -4.03
C GLN A 383 -15.40 0.64 -4.35
N MET A 384 -16.16 -0.41 -4.03
CA MET A 384 -17.62 -0.42 -4.18
C MET A 384 -18.28 0.72 -3.40
N VAL A 385 -17.99 0.83 -2.10
CA VAL A 385 -18.51 1.90 -1.24
C VAL A 385 -18.10 3.27 -1.78
N LYS A 386 -16.87 3.42 -2.27
CA LYS A 386 -16.42 4.65 -2.91
C LYS A 386 -17.21 4.97 -4.18
N THR A 387 -17.44 4.00 -5.06
CA THR A 387 -18.21 4.19 -6.29
C THR A 387 -19.63 4.64 -5.99
N LEU A 388 -20.30 3.98 -5.03
CA LEU A 388 -21.64 4.32 -4.57
C LEU A 388 -21.71 5.76 -4.06
N LEU A 389 -20.78 6.15 -3.17
CA LEU A 389 -20.71 7.50 -2.64
C LEU A 389 -20.42 8.57 -3.72
N VAL A 390 -19.54 8.29 -4.70
CA VAL A 390 -19.28 9.21 -5.82
C VAL A 390 -20.50 9.39 -6.72
N ARG A 391 -21.36 8.37 -6.82
CA ARG A 391 -22.57 8.38 -7.66
C ARG A 391 -23.80 8.93 -6.95
N GLY A 392 -23.65 9.42 -5.71
CA GLY A 392 -24.74 10.04 -4.96
C GLY A 392 -25.65 9.08 -4.21
N GLU A 393 -25.33 7.78 -4.20
CA GLU A 393 -26.10 6.74 -3.50
C GLU A 393 -25.24 6.13 -2.39
N PRO A 394 -25.04 6.82 -1.25
CA PRO A 394 -24.21 6.35 -0.15
C PRO A 394 -24.77 5.08 0.49
N LEU A 395 -23.89 4.13 0.81
CA LEU A 395 -24.25 2.97 1.63
C LEU A 395 -24.18 3.35 3.12
N GLU A 396 -25.18 4.10 3.60
CA GLU A 396 -25.20 4.65 4.97
C GLU A 396 -24.96 3.61 6.05
N THR A 397 -25.62 2.46 5.92
CA THR A 397 -25.30 1.25 6.66
C THR A 397 -25.21 0.07 5.70
N PRO A 398 -24.50 -1.01 6.03
CA PRO A 398 -24.41 -2.16 5.15
C PRO A 398 -25.77 -2.78 4.85
N ASP A 399 -26.68 -2.80 5.84
CA ASP A 399 -28.00 -3.41 5.70
C ASP A 399 -28.97 -2.58 4.83
N THR A 400 -28.62 -1.34 4.43
CA THR A 400 -29.41 -0.55 3.46
C THR A 400 -29.08 -0.88 2.01
N LEU A 401 -28.17 -1.83 1.74
CA LEU A 401 -27.92 -2.32 0.39
C LEU A 401 -29.24 -2.76 -0.27
N ASN A 402 -29.52 -2.22 -1.46
CA ASN A 402 -30.77 -2.41 -2.20
C ASN A 402 -30.50 -2.46 -3.71
N GLU A 403 -31.54 -2.64 -4.51
CA GLU A 403 -31.46 -2.77 -5.97
C GLU A 403 -30.83 -1.56 -6.67
N THR A 404 -31.10 -0.33 -6.21
CA THR A 404 -30.51 0.91 -6.75
C THR A 404 -28.98 0.86 -6.71
N HIS A 405 -28.41 0.39 -5.59
CA HIS A 405 -26.96 0.23 -5.47
C HIS A 405 -26.40 -0.80 -6.48
N ILE A 406 -27.13 -1.90 -6.72
CA ILE A 406 -26.74 -2.92 -7.69
C ILE A 406 -26.74 -2.34 -9.12
N ASN A 407 -27.78 -1.59 -9.45
CA ASN A 407 -27.96 -0.93 -10.75
C ASN A 407 -26.92 0.17 -11.02
N ILE A 408 -26.23 0.68 -10.00
CA ILE A 408 -25.07 1.56 -10.16
C ILE A 408 -23.77 0.78 -10.40
N LEU A 409 -23.55 -0.29 -9.63
CA LEU A 409 -22.27 -1.02 -9.64
C LEU A 409 -22.07 -1.87 -10.89
N LEU A 410 -23.11 -2.59 -11.35
CA LEU A 410 -22.98 -3.52 -12.49
C LEU A 410 -22.67 -2.81 -13.82
N PRO A 411 -23.36 -1.72 -14.21
CA PRO A 411 -23.02 -0.96 -15.41
C PRO A 411 -21.66 -0.29 -15.31
N TYR A 412 -21.28 0.18 -14.10
CA TYR A 412 -19.97 0.77 -13.88
C TYR A 412 -18.84 -0.21 -14.19
N TRP A 413 -18.93 -1.47 -13.72
CA TRP A 413 -17.89 -2.46 -13.98
C TRP A 413 -17.84 -2.99 -15.42
N SER A 414 -18.97 -3.00 -16.12
CA SER A 414 -19.04 -3.46 -17.52
C SER A 414 -18.60 -2.40 -18.52
N ARG A 415 -18.84 -1.11 -18.25
CA ARG A 415 -18.61 -0.01 -19.19
C ARG A 415 -17.35 0.83 -18.91
N SER A 416 -16.68 0.64 -17.78
CA SER A 416 -15.50 1.45 -17.44
C SER A 416 -14.26 1.03 -18.24
N ALA A 417 -13.70 1.98 -19.00
CA ALA A 417 -12.41 1.83 -19.67
C ALA A 417 -11.30 1.57 -18.63
N GLY A 418 -10.82 0.33 -18.55
CA GLY A 418 -9.78 -0.11 -17.61
C GLY A 418 -10.14 -1.30 -16.73
N ILE A 419 -11.39 -1.77 -16.74
CA ILE A 419 -11.80 -3.00 -16.05
C ILE A 419 -11.90 -4.14 -17.08
N THR A 420 -11.11 -5.20 -16.89
CA THR A 420 -11.15 -6.37 -17.78
C THR A 420 -12.41 -7.21 -17.52
N LYS A 421 -12.90 -7.97 -18.52
CA LYS A 421 -14.05 -8.89 -18.36
C LYS A 421 -13.85 -9.84 -17.17
N ALA A 422 -12.64 -10.33 -16.94
CA ALA A 422 -12.30 -11.19 -15.80
C ALA A 422 -12.42 -10.46 -14.44
N THR A 423 -11.96 -9.21 -14.37
CA THR A 423 -12.10 -8.38 -13.16
C THR A 423 -13.56 -8.07 -12.86
N ALA A 424 -14.35 -7.74 -13.88
CA ALA A 424 -15.79 -7.53 -13.72
C ALA A 424 -16.49 -8.77 -13.16
N ARG A 425 -16.14 -9.98 -13.66
CA ARG A 425 -16.68 -11.26 -13.12
C ARG A 425 -16.38 -11.44 -11.65
N ASN A 426 -15.13 -11.19 -11.22
CA ASN A 426 -14.74 -11.31 -9.82
C ASN A 426 -15.47 -10.30 -8.93
N ASN A 427 -15.68 -9.07 -9.42
CA ASN A 427 -16.44 -8.04 -8.70
C ASN A 427 -17.91 -8.46 -8.50
N VAL A 428 -18.55 -9.00 -9.55
CA VAL A 428 -19.93 -9.49 -9.49
C VAL A 428 -20.06 -10.66 -8.51
N GLN A 429 -19.13 -11.62 -8.55
CA GLN A 429 -19.12 -12.74 -7.60
C GLN A 429 -19.01 -12.25 -6.15
N LEU A 430 -18.12 -11.30 -5.89
CA LEU A 430 -17.96 -10.73 -4.56
C LEU A 430 -19.19 -9.91 -4.12
N LEU A 431 -19.84 -9.18 -5.03
CA LEU A 431 -21.08 -8.45 -4.73
C LEU A 431 -22.24 -9.41 -4.41
N ALA A 432 -22.38 -10.51 -5.15
CA ALA A 432 -23.38 -11.52 -4.82
C ALA A 432 -23.11 -12.17 -3.45
N GLN A 433 -21.84 -12.43 -3.15
CA GLN A 433 -21.42 -12.94 -1.84
C GLN A 433 -21.68 -11.92 -0.72
N LEU A 434 -21.44 -10.64 -0.98
CA LEU A 434 -21.77 -9.56 -0.05
C LEU A 434 -23.26 -9.52 0.27
N CYS A 435 -24.12 -9.62 -0.75
CA CYS A 435 -25.57 -9.67 -0.55
C CYS A 435 -25.97 -10.84 0.37
N GLN A 436 -25.34 -12.01 0.19
CA GLN A 436 -25.57 -13.16 1.08
C GLN A 436 -25.11 -12.89 2.52
N TRP A 437 -23.92 -12.32 2.73
CA TRP A 437 -23.41 -11.97 4.07
C TRP A 437 -24.29 -10.96 4.81
N LEU A 438 -24.96 -10.09 4.07
CA LEU A 438 -25.87 -9.08 4.60
C LEU A 438 -27.30 -9.61 4.79
N GLY A 439 -27.55 -10.90 4.52
CA GLY A 439 -28.88 -11.50 4.67
C GLY A 439 -29.87 -11.08 3.59
N LYS A 440 -29.39 -10.74 2.39
CA LYS A 440 -30.19 -10.29 1.23
C LYS A 440 -30.09 -11.27 0.05
N PRO A 441 -30.60 -12.50 0.18
CA PRO A 441 -30.49 -13.53 -0.85
C PRO A 441 -31.18 -13.14 -2.17
N GLU A 442 -32.26 -12.37 -2.12
CA GLU A 442 -32.98 -11.82 -3.27
C GLU A 442 -32.09 -10.90 -4.13
N LEU A 443 -31.33 -10.00 -3.50
CA LEU A 443 -30.36 -9.17 -4.22
C LEU A 443 -29.21 -10.01 -4.79
N ALA A 444 -28.78 -11.06 -4.09
CA ALA A 444 -27.77 -11.97 -4.60
C ALA A 444 -28.25 -12.70 -5.87
N LEU A 445 -29.53 -13.07 -5.93
CA LEU A 445 -30.15 -13.63 -7.14
C LEU A 445 -30.23 -12.60 -8.26
N LEU A 446 -30.66 -11.37 -7.96
CA LEU A 446 -30.73 -10.26 -8.92
C LEU A 446 -29.36 -9.93 -9.53
N VAL A 447 -28.30 -9.84 -8.71
CA VAL A 447 -26.92 -9.63 -9.16
C VAL A 447 -26.46 -10.74 -10.11
N ARG A 448 -26.80 -11.99 -9.79
CA ARG A 448 -26.47 -13.16 -10.63
C ARG A 448 -27.26 -13.14 -11.94
N GLY A 449 -28.55 -12.80 -11.89
CA GLY A 449 -29.45 -12.71 -13.05
C GLY A 449 -29.02 -11.64 -14.06
N HIS A 450 -28.83 -10.39 -13.61
CA HIS A 450 -28.38 -9.30 -14.48
C HIS A 450 -27.04 -9.58 -15.17
N TRP A 451 -26.11 -10.22 -14.46
CA TRP A 451 -24.85 -10.62 -15.07
C TRP A 451 -25.01 -11.80 -16.05
N GLN A 452 -25.92 -12.73 -15.79
CA GLN A 452 -26.25 -13.82 -16.72
C GLN A 452 -26.95 -13.30 -17.98
N GLU A 453 -27.80 -12.27 -17.89
CA GLU A 453 -28.42 -11.62 -19.06
C GLU A 453 -27.40 -10.85 -19.89
N LEU A 454 -26.47 -10.14 -19.25
CA LEU A 454 -25.30 -9.53 -19.90
C LEU A 454 -24.38 -10.58 -20.55
N LYS A 455 -24.31 -11.80 -19.99
CA LYS A 455 -23.63 -12.95 -20.60
C LYS A 455 -24.43 -13.57 -21.73
N ARG A 456 -25.76 -13.58 -21.72
CA ARG A 456 -26.60 -14.17 -22.79
C ARG A 456 -26.39 -13.46 -24.14
N GLY A 457 -25.97 -12.19 -24.13
CA GLY A 457 -25.48 -11.51 -25.32
C GLY A 457 -24.10 -11.97 -25.84
N ASP A 458 -23.40 -12.83 -25.09
CA ASP A 458 -21.98 -13.16 -25.28
C ASP A 458 -21.67 -14.66 -25.01
N THR A 459 -22.67 -15.53 -24.81
CA THR A 459 -22.47 -16.97 -24.56
C THR A 459 -23.47 -17.82 -25.34
N LYS A 460 -23.15 -18.07 -26.62
CA LYS A 460 -23.23 -19.43 -27.13
C LYS A 460 -21.90 -20.09 -26.76
N ALA A 461 -21.92 -21.25 -26.10
CA ALA A 461 -20.73 -22.10 -26.10
C ALA A 461 -20.45 -22.38 -27.58
N LEU A 462 -19.42 -21.73 -28.14
CA LEU A 462 -18.99 -22.10 -29.47
C LEU A 462 -18.51 -23.55 -29.36
N PRO A 463 -18.93 -24.45 -30.28
CA PRO A 463 -18.24 -25.71 -30.43
C PRO A 463 -16.75 -25.43 -30.62
N CYS A 464 -15.89 -26.40 -30.26
CA CYS A 464 -14.46 -26.31 -30.48
C CYS A 464 -14.22 -25.63 -31.84
N PRO A 465 -13.54 -24.48 -31.90
CA PRO A 465 -13.41 -23.68 -33.12
C PRO A 465 -12.66 -24.43 -34.25
N LEU A 466 -12.14 -25.62 -33.96
CA LEU A 466 -11.56 -26.56 -34.90
C LEU A 466 -12.31 -27.91 -34.82
N ALA A 467 -12.50 -28.55 -35.98
CA ALA A 467 -12.92 -29.95 -36.00
C ALA A 467 -11.88 -30.83 -35.28
N GLU A 468 -12.33 -31.90 -34.62
CA GLU A 468 -11.46 -32.75 -33.80
C GLU A 468 -10.28 -33.33 -34.60
N ALA A 469 -10.51 -33.70 -35.87
CA ALA A 469 -9.48 -34.18 -36.79
C ALA A 469 -8.39 -33.12 -37.08
N GLU A 470 -8.78 -31.86 -37.25
CA GLU A 470 -7.85 -30.74 -37.52
C GLU A 470 -6.99 -30.44 -36.29
N LEU A 471 -7.60 -30.48 -35.09
CA LEU A 471 -6.87 -30.33 -33.84
C LEU A 471 -5.88 -31.48 -33.61
N HIS A 472 -6.28 -32.71 -33.91
CA HIS A 472 -5.42 -33.88 -33.82
C HIS A 472 -4.22 -33.77 -34.76
N ALA A 473 -4.45 -33.33 -36.01
CA ALA A 473 -3.40 -33.13 -37.00
C ALA A 473 -2.37 -32.06 -36.55
N ARG A 474 -2.84 -30.94 -36.00
CA ARG A 474 -1.96 -29.86 -35.49
C ARG A 474 -1.10 -30.32 -34.32
N LEU A 475 -1.67 -31.11 -33.41
CA LEU A 475 -0.92 -31.62 -32.26
C LEU A 475 0.03 -32.76 -32.64
N ALA A 476 -0.34 -33.59 -33.61
CA ALA A 476 0.56 -34.56 -34.22
C ALA A 476 1.77 -33.86 -34.90
N ALA A 477 1.55 -32.72 -35.57
CA ALA A 477 2.63 -31.93 -36.16
C ALA A 477 3.58 -31.34 -35.09
N ILE A 478 3.06 -30.90 -33.95
CA ILE A 478 3.90 -30.51 -32.80
C ILE A 478 4.67 -31.73 -32.27
N GLY A 479 3.98 -32.87 -32.10
CA GLY A 479 4.57 -34.10 -31.57
C GLY A 479 5.69 -34.68 -32.45
N ALA A 480 5.60 -34.47 -33.77
CA ALA A 480 6.66 -34.83 -34.71
C ALA A 480 7.95 -34.01 -34.52
N GLN A 481 7.85 -32.78 -33.97
CA GLN A 481 9.02 -31.98 -33.63
C GLN A 481 9.49 -32.23 -32.19
N ASP A 482 8.55 -32.28 -31.24
CA ASP A 482 8.85 -32.53 -29.83
C ASP A 482 7.67 -33.24 -29.14
N PRO A 483 7.78 -34.56 -28.88
CA PRO A 483 6.70 -35.33 -28.25
C PRO A 483 6.43 -34.90 -26.81
N ARG A 484 7.43 -34.36 -26.09
CA ARG A 484 7.25 -33.86 -24.72
C ARG A 484 6.47 -32.55 -24.70
N ALA A 485 6.70 -31.68 -25.69
CA ALA A 485 5.95 -30.44 -25.85
C ALA A 485 4.47 -30.72 -26.19
N ALA A 486 4.20 -31.67 -27.10
CA ALA A 486 2.85 -32.09 -27.44
C ALA A 486 2.11 -32.68 -26.22
N ALA A 487 2.76 -33.60 -25.49
CA ALA A 487 2.21 -34.16 -24.26
C ALA A 487 1.91 -33.09 -23.19
N GLN A 488 2.76 -32.06 -23.06
CA GLN A 488 2.52 -30.96 -22.15
C GLN A 488 1.26 -30.16 -22.51
N ILE A 489 1.05 -29.90 -23.82
CA ILE A 489 -0.12 -29.17 -24.31
C ILE A 489 -1.41 -29.98 -24.05
N GLU A 490 -1.37 -31.28 -24.29
CA GLU A 490 -2.48 -32.20 -24.01
C GLU A 490 -2.82 -32.26 -22.52
N LEU A 491 -1.83 -32.31 -21.61
CA LEU A 491 -2.07 -32.23 -20.16
C LEU A 491 -2.75 -30.92 -19.74
N VAL A 492 -2.42 -29.80 -20.40
CA VAL A 492 -3.08 -28.51 -20.14
C VAL A 492 -4.53 -28.54 -20.65
N ARG A 493 -4.76 -29.08 -21.84
CA ARG A 493 -6.07 -29.11 -22.51
C ARG A 493 -7.05 -30.07 -21.85
N VAL A 494 -6.61 -31.30 -21.57
CA VAL A 494 -7.48 -32.40 -21.13
C VAL A 494 -7.59 -32.45 -19.60
N LEU A 495 -6.52 -32.12 -18.88
CA LEU A 495 -6.51 -32.14 -17.40
C LEU A 495 -6.65 -30.76 -16.76
N GLY A 496 -6.61 -29.68 -17.54
CA GLY A 496 -6.72 -28.31 -17.02
C GLY A 496 -5.52 -27.87 -16.17
N LEU A 497 -4.37 -28.51 -16.35
CA LEU A 497 -3.14 -28.09 -15.68
C LEU A 497 -2.65 -26.74 -16.23
N SER A 498 -1.90 -25.99 -15.44
CA SER A 498 -1.07 -24.91 -15.99
C SER A 498 0.15 -25.47 -16.70
N HIS A 499 0.70 -24.75 -17.69
CA HIS A 499 1.95 -25.18 -18.35
C HIS A 499 3.11 -25.39 -17.37
N VAL A 500 3.18 -24.62 -16.29
CA VAL A 500 4.22 -24.80 -15.26
C VAL A 500 4.02 -26.11 -14.49
N GLN A 501 2.77 -26.46 -14.18
CA GLN A 501 2.43 -27.72 -13.54
C GLN A 501 2.76 -28.88 -14.48
N ALA A 502 2.22 -28.88 -15.70
CA ALA A 502 2.46 -29.94 -16.68
C ALA A 502 3.96 -30.14 -16.99
N ALA A 503 4.75 -29.06 -17.03
CA ALA A 503 6.19 -29.12 -17.29
C ALA A 503 7.01 -29.80 -16.17
N ARG A 504 6.66 -29.56 -14.89
CA ARG A 504 7.49 -29.95 -13.73
C ARG A 504 6.91 -31.06 -12.88
N LEU A 505 5.77 -31.59 -13.24
CA LEU A 505 5.11 -32.64 -12.48
C LEU A 505 5.87 -33.96 -12.68
N PRO A 506 6.42 -34.59 -11.62
CA PRO A 506 6.97 -35.95 -11.72
C PRO A 506 5.81 -36.93 -11.86
N LEU A 507 5.26 -37.03 -13.07
CA LEU A 507 3.93 -37.59 -13.33
C LEU A 507 3.79 -39.03 -12.84
N ALA A 508 4.80 -39.87 -13.06
CA ALA A 508 4.81 -41.27 -12.65
C ALA A 508 4.64 -41.46 -11.13
N GLN A 509 5.18 -40.53 -10.33
CA GLN A 509 5.09 -40.57 -8.87
C GLN A 509 3.81 -39.92 -8.34
N MET A 510 3.09 -39.19 -9.18
CA MET A 510 1.96 -38.35 -8.77
C MET A 510 0.61 -38.91 -9.20
N VAL A 511 0.62 -39.89 -10.11
CA VAL A 511 -0.56 -40.71 -10.42
C VAL A 511 -0.67 -41.82 -9.37
N THR A 512 -1.84 -41.97 -8.76
CA THR A 512 -2.14 -43.03 -7.79
C THR A 512 -3.57 -43.50 -7.99
N GLY A 513 -3.74 -44.69 -8.57
CA GLY A 513 -5.06 -45.18 -9.01
C GLY A 513 -5.70 -44.19 -10.00
N ASP A 514 -6.94 -43.82 -9.75
CA ASP A 514 -7.69 -42.85 -10.57
C ASP A 514 -7.45 -41.38 -10.18
N TYR A 515 -6.32 -41.07 -9.54
CA TYR A 515 -6.02 -39.70 -9.09
C TYR A 515 -4.66 -39.21 -9.58
N LEU A 516 -4.61 -37.92 -9.91
CA LEU A 516 -3.37 -37.18 -10.12
C LEU A 516 -3.22 -36.09 -9.05
N ASP A 517 -2.15 -36.17 -8.25
CA ASP A 517 -1.87 -35.23 -7.17
C ASP A 517 -0.77 -34.23 -7.54
N VAL A 518 -1.09 -32.94 -7.58
CA VAL A 518 -0.18 -31.85 -7.99
C VAL A 518 0.26 -31.03 -6.78
N LEU A 519 1.58 -31.03 -6.51
CA LEU A 519 2.21 -30.30 -5.39
C LEU A 519 3.01 -29.06 -5.82
N PHE A 520 3.25 -28.88 -7.11
CA PHE A 520 4.07 -27.79 -7.64
C PHE A 520 3.19 -26.70 -8.25
N GLY A 521 3.56 -25.43 -8.05
CA GLY A 521 2.78 -24.29 -8.54
C GLY A 521 1.46 -24.06 -7.79
N VAL A 522 1.31 -24.64 -6.59
CA VAL A 522 0.12 -24.53 -5.73
C VAL A 522 0.42 -23.71 -4.46
N PRO A 523 -0.57 -23.06 -3.82
CA PRO A 523 -0.36 -22.32 -2.58
C PRO A 523 0.27 -23.16 -1.46
N ALA A 524 1.01 -22.50 -0.55
CA ALA A 524 1.69 -23.18 0.56
C ALA A 524 0.71 -24.00 1.41
N GLY A 525 1.07 -25.25 1.70
CA GLY A 525 0.27 -26.16 2.53
C GLY A 525 -0.86 -26.90 1.80
N GLN A 526 -0.94 -26.82 0.46
CA GLN A 526 -2.00 -27.46 -0.33
C GLN A 526 -1.46 -28.49 -1.34
N VAL A 527 -2.32 -29.44 -1.70
CA VAL A 527 -2.17 -30.38 -2.81
C VAL A 527 -3.45 -30.36 -3.64
N LEU A 528 -3.34 -30.32 -4.97
CA LEU A 528 -4.49 -30.41 -5.88
C LEU A 528 -4.65 -31.86 -6.34
N ARG A 529 -5.78 -32.50 -6.01
CA ARG A 529 -6.13 -33.84 -6.47
C ARG A 529 -7.11 -33.78 -7.63
N PHE A 530 -6.68 -34.20 -8.80
CA PHE A 530 -7.52 -34.35 -9.98
C PHE A 530 -8.03 -35.79 -10.07
N ALA A 531 -9.35 -35.97 -10.27
CA ALA A 531 -9.92 -37.29 -10.53
C ALA A 531 -9.80 -37.60 -12.02
N ILE A 532 -9.27 -38.78 -12.34
CA ILE A 532 -9.07 -39.28 -13.70
C ILE A 532 -10.24 -40.22 -14.00
N ILE A 533 -11.25 -39.68 -14.64
CA ILE A 533 -12.56 -40.33 -14.80
C ILE A 533 -12.79 -40.83 -16.24
N THR A 534 -12.20 -40.19 -17.25
CA THR A 534 -12.42 -40.56 -18.66
C THR A 534 -11.26 -41.35 -19.26
N GLU A 535 -11.56 -42.16 -20.28
CA GLU A 535 -10.55 -42.90 -21.05
C GLU A 535 -9.58 -41.95 -21.75
N ARG A 536 -10.06 -40.80 -22.23
CA ARG A 536 -9.25 -39.73 -22.82
C ARG A 536 -8.22 -39.17 -21.83
N GLN A 537 -8.62 -38.90 -20.59
CA GLN A 537 -7.70 -38.46 -19.54
C GLN A 537 -6.63 -39.51 -19.23
N ARG A 538 -7.00 -40.79 -19.17
CA ARG A 538 -6.06 -41.91 -18.99
C ARG A 538 -5.08 -42.02 -20.15
N ALA A 539 -5.55 -41.89 -21.39
CA ALA A 539 -4.72 -41.95 -22.59
C ALA A 539 -3.69 -40.81 -22.64
N VAL A 540 -4.09 -39.58 -22.32
CA VAL A 540 -3.17 -38.42 -22.27
C VAL A 540 -2.09 -38.60 -21.20
N LEU A 541 -2.46 -39.12 -20.03
CA LEU A 541 -1.47 -39.45 -18.98
C LEU A 541 -0.49 -40.52 -19.44
N ALA A 542 -0.97 -41.58 -20.09
CA ALA A 542 -0.11 -42.64 -20.63
C ALA A 542 0.85 -42.11 -21.70
N GLN A 543 0.36 -41.27 -22.63
CA GLN A 543 1.20 -40.63 -23.65
C GLN A 543 2.25 -39.70 -23.03
N ALA A 544 1.88 -38.93 -22.00
CA ALA A 544 2.83 -38.08 -21.29
C ALA A 544 3.91 -38.89 -20.55
N LEU A 545 3.55 -40.02 -19.95
CA LEU A 545 4.50 -40.95 -19.33
C LEU A 545 5.46 -41.54 -20.38
N GLN A 546 4.94 -41.95 -21.54
CA GLN A 546 5.75 -42.46 -22.65
C GLN A 546 6.74 -41.40 -23.18
N ALA A 547 6.30 -40.15 -23.35
CA ALA A 547 7.15 -39.06 -23.85
C ALA A 547 8.33 -38.71 -22.92
N MET A 548 8.22 -39.01 -21.61
CA MET A 548 9.30 -38.77 -20.64
C MET A 548 10.39 -39.86 -20.67
N GLY A 549 10.08 -41.08 -21.10
CA GLY A 549 11.00 -42.22 -21.21
C GLY A 549 11.46 -42.84 -19.88
N ASP A 550 11.77 -42.02 -18.88
CA ASP A 550 12.18 -42.44 -17.52
C ASP A 550 11.12 -42.05 -16.47
N GLN A 551 10.80 -42.96 -15.55
CA GLN A 551 9.84 -42.77 -14.46
C GLN A 551 10.29 -41.73 -13.41
N GLN A 552 11.56 -41.33 -13.41
CA GLN A 552 12.04 -40.25 -12.54
C GLN A 552 12.10 -38.87 -13.23
N SER A 553 11.75 -38.78 -14.52
CA SER A 553 11.84 -37.55 -15.30
C SER A 553 10.57 -36.71 -15.25
N THR A 554 10.69 -35.45 -15.70
CA THR A 554 9.56 -34.53 -15.96
C THR A 554 9.50 -34.20 -17.46
N LEU A 555 8.37 -33.68 -17.94
CA LEU A 555 8.25 -33.27 -19.35
C LEU A 555 9.28 -32.21 -19.73
N CYS A 556 9.54 -31.25 -18.84
CA CYS A 556 10.72 -30.39 -18.94
C CYS A 556 11.98 -31.19 -18.62
N PRO A 557 12.96 -31.31 -19.53
CA PRO A 557 14.23 -31.96 -19.23
C PRO A 557 14.97 -31.25 -18.08
N PRO A 558 15.68 -31.98 -17.20
CA PRO A 558 16.37 -31.40 -16.05
C PRO A 558 17.46 -30.39 -16.45
N GLU A 559 18.11 -30.63 -17.59
CA GLU A 559 19.17 -29.77 -18.16
C GLU A 559 18.62 -28.47 -18.77
N THR A 560 17.30 -28.36 -18.97
CA THR A 560 16.67 -27.20 -19.60
C THR A 560 16.03 -26.29 -18.55
N PRO A 561 16.44 -25.01 -18.46
CA PRO A 561 15.74 -24.03 -17.63
C PRO A 561 14.25 -23.95 -18.00
N LEU A 562 13.36 -24.03 -17.01
CA LEU A 562 11.90 -24.03 -17.23
C LEU A 562 11.42 -22.89 -18.13
N ASN A 563 12.01 -21.70 -18.02
CA ASN A 563 11.62 -20.57 -18.86
C ASN A 563 11.98 -20.77 -20.33
N GLN A 564 13.10 -21.44 -20.64
CA GLN A 564 13.50 -21.78 -22.01
C GLN A 564 12.60 -22.89 -22.54
N TRP A 565 12.31 -23.91 -21.72
CA TRP A 565 11.36 -24.96 -22.06
C TRP A 565 9.96 -24.40 -22.38
N LEU A 566 9.43 -23.52 -21.54
CA LEU A 566 8.13 -22.89 -21.78
C LEU A 566 8.14 -22.01 -23.04
N GLN A 567 9.25 -21.29 -23.31
CA GLN A 567 9.39 -20.53 -24.56
C GLN A 567 9.33 -21.44 -25.79
N HIS A 568 10.04 -22.57 -25.74
CA HIS A 568 10.01 -23.60 -26.79
C HIS A 568 8.60 -24.17 -27.00
N VAL A 569 7.91 -24.57 -25.93
CA VAL A 569 6.52 -25.06 -26.02
C VAL A 569 5.57 -24.01 -26.62
N PHE A 570 5.67 -22.74 -26.19
CA PHE A 570 4.84 -21.66 -26.75
C PHE A 570 5.24 -21.26 -28.18
N GLN A 571 6.48 -21.51 -28.57
CA GLN A 571 6.92 -21.34 -29.94
C GLN A 571 6.28 -22.41 -30.83
N LEU A 572 6.40 -23.69 -30.47
CA LEU A 572 5.76 -24.78 -31.20
C LEU A 572 4.24 -24.63 -31.26
N LEU A 573 3.60 -24.23 -30.15
CA LEU A 573 2.15 -23.98 -30.10
C LEU A 573 1.70 -22.94 -31.15
N ARG A 574 2.47 -21.86 -31.35
CA ARG A 574 2.15 -20.75 -32.26
C ARG A 574 2.60 -20.98 -33.70
N GLU A 575 3.82 -21.47 -33.88
CA GLU A 575 4.47 -21.60 -35.19
C GLU A 575 4.01 -22.87 -35.91
N VAL A 576 3.89 -23.98 -35.18
CA VAL A 576 3.53 -25.29 -35.72
C VAL A 576 2.04 -25.56 -35.53
N GLY A 577 1.55 -25.44 -34.29
CA GLY A 577 0.14 -25.68 -33.97
C GLY A 577 -0.83 -24.61 -34.48
N ARG A 578 -0.32 -23.41 -34.83
CA ARG A 578 -1.13 -22.24 -35.17
C ARG A 578 -2.20 -21.96 -34.09
N ILE A 579 -1.86 -22.12 -32.81
CA ILE A 579 -2.70 -21.89 -31.63
C ILE A 579 -2.14 -20.68 -30.86
N ASP A 580 -3.00 -19.87 -30.23
CA ASP A 580 -2.62 -18.63 -29.53
C ASP A 580 -1.98 -17.55 -30.45
N ILE A 581 -2.42 -17.49 -31.72
CA ILE A 581 -2.08 -16.41 -32.67
C ILE A 581 -3.33 -15.66 -33.14
N PRO A 582 -3.21 -14.38 -33.58
CA PRO A 582 -4.37 -13.61 -34.04
C PRO A 582 -5.16 -14.33 -35.14
N GLY A 583 -6.48 -14.45 -34.97
CA GLY A 583 -7.37 -15.11 -35.94
C GLY A 583 -7.40 -16.64 -35.86
N GLN A 584 -6.68 -17.25 -34.91
CA GLN A 584 -6.74 -18.68 -34.60
C GLN A 584 -7.20 -18.87 -33.16
N PRO A 585 -7.70 -20.07 -32.80
CA PRO A 585 -8.15 -20.33 -31.45
C PRO A 585 -7.02 -20.31 -30.43
N THR A 586 -7.37 -19.89 -29.22
CA THR A 586 -6.51 -19.97 -28.06
C THR A 586 -6.51 -21.37 -27.45
N LEU A 587 -5.45 -21.74 -26.73
CA LEU A 587 -5.42 -23.04 -26.07
C LEU A 587 -6.54 -23.18 -25.02
N LEU A 588 -6.97 -22.05 -24.42
CA LEU A 588 -8.10 -22.01 -23.49
C LEU A 588 -9.44 -22.32 -24.18
N GLU A 589 -9.63 -21.84 -25.42
CA GLU A 589 -10.83 -22.14 -26.22
C GLU A 589 -10.87 -23.59 -26.73
N LEU A 590 -9.71 -24.26 -26.74
CA LEU A 590 -9.57 -25.66 -27.10
C LEU A 590 -9.63 -26.60 -25.89
N GLN A 591 -9.75 -26.08 -24.67
CA GLN A 591 -9.79 -26.91 -23.45
C GLN A 591 -10.99 -27.85 -23.46
N ASP A 592 -10.77 -29.12 -23.12
CA ASP A 592 -11.83 -30.12 -23.10
C ASP A 592 -12.90 -29.75 -22.06
N SER A 593 -14.18 -29.88 -22.44
CA SER A 593 -15.30 -29.51 -21.57
C SER A 593 -15.42 -30.39 -20.32
N ASP A 594 -14.87 -31.61 -20.37
CA ASP A 594 -14.82 -32.59 -19.28
C ASP A 594 -13.52 -32.52 -18.46
N ALA A 595 -12.69 -31.48 -18.63
CA ALA A 595 -11.48 -31.31 -17.84
C ALA A 595 -11.78 -31.31 -16.32
N PRO A 596 -11.06 -32.12 -15.52
CA PRO A 596 -11.38 -32.36 -14.13
C PRO A 596 -11.14 -31.11 -13.26
N THR A 597 -12.09 -30.81 -12.37
CA THR A 597 -11.89 -29.76 -11.36
C THR A 597 -11.20 -30.35 -10.13
N PRO A 598 -10.05 -29.83 -9.68
CA PRO A 598 -9.28 -30.45 -8.61
C PRO A 598 -9.90 -30.24 -7.23
N ARG A 599 -9.82 -31.27 -6.39
CA ARG A 599 -10.07 -31.18 -4.95
C ARG A 599 -8.81 -30.69 -4.23
N ILE A 600 -8.95 -29.70 -3.35
CA ILE A 600 -7.84 -29.19 -2.54
C ILE A 600 -7.70 -30.05 -1.29
N LEU A 601 -6.49 -30.57 -1.04
CA LEU A 601 -6.14 -31.33 0.16
C LEU A 601 -5.11 -30.57 1.00
N PRO A 602 -5.18 -30.62 2.35
CA PRO A 602 -4.08 -30.18 3.21
C PRO A 602 -2.84 -31.04 2.96
N ARG A 603 -1.69 -30.39 2.74
CA ARG A 603 -0.43 -31.08 2.38
C ARG A 603 0.04 -32.06 3.46
N GLU A 604 -0.13 -31.70 4.73
CA GLU A 604 0.25 -32.55 5.86
C GLU A 604 -0.57 -33.85 5.90
N ALA A 605 -1.90 -33.74 5.81
CA ALA A 605 -2.79 -34.90 5.77
C ALA A 605 -2.52 -35.79 4.54
N TRP A 606 -2.23 -35.19 3.38
CA TRP A 606 -1.85 -35.92 2.18
C TRP A 606 -0.52 -36.67 2.35
N LEU A 607 0.50 -36.05 2.96
CA LEU A 607 1.80 -36.68 3.23
C LEU A 607 1.66 -37.86 4.20
N MET A 608 0.86 -37.70 5.27
CA MET A 608 0.58 -38.77 6.24
C MET A 608 -0.09 -39.97 5.57
N HIS A 609 -1.13 -39.72 4.77
CA HIS A 609 -1.82 -40.78 4.02
C HIS A 609 -0.87 -41.48 3.04
N ARG A 610 -0.01 -40.73 2.34
CA ARG A 610 0.95 -41.30 1.38
C ARG A 610 2.07 -42.11 2.05
N ALA A 611 2.40 -41.80 3.30
CA ALA A 611 3.38 -42.54 4.09
C ALA A 611 2.80 -43.82 4.74
N GLY A 612 1.53 -44.16 4.48
CA GLY A 612 0.85 -45.28 5.15
C GLY A 612 0.53 -45.02 6.63
N LEU A 613 0.70 -43.78 7.09
CA LEU A 613 0.44 -43.35 8.46
C LEU A 613 -1.02 -42.87 8.56
N ALA A 614 -1.96 -43.80 8.39
CA ALA A 614 -3.35 -43.52 8.69
C ALA A 614 -3.62 -43.86 10.16
N GLU A 615 -3.73 -42.85 11.02
CA GLU A 615 -4.36 -43.02 12.33
C GLU A 615 -5.73 -42.36 12.37
N SER A 616 -6.64 -43.11 12.98
CA SER A 616 -7.98 -42.78 13.42
C SER A 616 -8.15 -41.39 14.06
N SER A 617 -9.12 -40.62 13.54
CA SER A 617 -9.90 -39.58 14.24
C SER A 617 -9.21 -38.26 14.68
N PRO A 618 -9.99 -37.19 14.91
CA PRO A 618 -9.57 -35.82 14.63
C PRO A 618 -8.86 -35.15 15.81
N MET A 619 -7.60 -34.78 15.63
CA MET A 619 -6.88 -33.87 16.54
C MET A 619 -7.39 -32.43 16.37
N ARG A 620 -8.40 -32.11 17.21
CA ARG A 620 -8.61 -30.76 17.74
C ARG A 620 -7.35 -30.29 18.46
N HIS A 621 -7.15 -28.97 18.45
CA HIS A 621 -6.14 -28.19 19.19
C HIS A 621 -4.75 -28.05 18.56
N LEU A 622 -4.48 -26.87 18.01
CA LEU A 622 -3.41 -25.97 18.48
C LEU A 622 -3.35 -24.69 17.61
N TYR A 623 -4.20 -23.71 17.88
CA TYR A 623 -3.85 -22.30 17.73
C TYR A 623 -4.63 -21.49 18.77
N ARG A 624 -4.03 -21.38 19.96
CA ARG A 624 -4.41 -20.39 20.97
C ARG A 624 -4.10 -19.00 20.41
N PHE A 625 -5.15 -18.21 20.19
CA PHE A 625 -5.08 -16.76 20.14
C PHE A 625 -4.47 -16.25 21.46
N ARG A 626 -3.53 -15.30 21.36
CA ARG A 626 -3.25 -14.35 22.45
C ARG A 626 -3.52 -12.94 21.94
N ALA A 627 -4.14 -12.20 22.85
CA ALA A 627 -4.71 -10.86 22.80
C ALA A 627 -3.85 -9.78 22.14
#